data_AF-A0A925WGA6-F1
#
_entry.id   AF-A0A925WGA6-F1
#
_cell.length_a   1.000
_cell.length_b   1.000
_cell.length_c   1.000
_cell.angle_alpha   90.00
_cell.angle_beta   90.00
_cell.angle_gamma   90.00
#
_symmetry.space_group_name_H-M   'P 1'
#
loop_
_entity.id
_entity.type
_entity.pdbx_description
1 polymer ?
#
loop_
_entity_poly.entity_id
_entity_poly.type
_entity_poly.pdbx_seq_one_letter_code
_entity_poly.pdbx_strand_id
1 'polypeptide(L)'
;MQSHELLREVFQETSAKQVAAHLGLSLSMIYKWAESDDGTGSGTTNPLDRVEALFKCTNDRRLIQWICQRAGGFFILNPKTHQPHPSFLIPATNEIVQEFADLLAVIAIAAADNHITPKESATIRARWEELKTVTEGFVACCEEGNFSPLKERPAGISAPKP
;
A
#
# COMPACT_ATOMS: atom_id res chain seq x y z
N MET A 1 -6.82 -1.76 13.02
CA MET A 1 -7.97 -0.85 12.97
C MET A 1 -9.06 -1.48 12.12
N GLN A 2 -10.26 -1.63 12.67
CA GLN A 2 -11.43 -2.12 11.96
C GLN A 2 -12.15 -0.98 11.22
N SER A 3 -12.97 -1.30 10.23
CA SER A 3 -13.67 -0.32 9.37
C SER A 3 -14.57 0.64 10.16
N HIS A 4 -15.33 0.12 11.14
CA HIS A 4 -16.20 0.93 11.98
C HIS A 4 -15.43 1.87 12.93
N GLU A 5 -14.25 1.45 13.40
CA GLU A 5 -13.37 2.29 14.22
C GLU A 5 -12.87 3.49 13.42
N LEU A 6 -12.40 3.26 12.20
CA LEU A 6 -11.98 4.33 11.28
C LEU A 6 -13.13 5.29 10.98
N LEU A 7 -14.33 4.77 10.67
CA LEU A 7 -15.50 5.62 10.39
C LEU A 7 -15.89 6.45 11.61
N ARG A 8 -15.81 5.88 12.82
CA ARG A 8 -16.07 6.59 14.07
C ARG A 8 -15.13 7.78 14.24
N GLU A 9 -13.83 7.59 14.03
CA GLU A 9 -12.82 8.65 14.11
C GLU A 9 -13.08 9.74 13.07
N VAL A 10 -13.30 9.36 11.81
CA VAL A 10 -13.61 10.30 10.72
C VAL A 10 -14.86 11.13 11.03
N PHE A 11 -15.91 10.54 11.61
CA PHE A 11 -17.16 11.24 11.96
C PHE A 11 -17.06 12.07 13.25
N GLN A 12 -16.01 11.88 14.06
CA GLN A 12 -15.71 12.76 15.18
C GLN A 12 -14.98 14.02 14.71
N GLU A 13 -14.04 13.87 13.79
CA GLU A 13 -13.33 15.00 13.17
C GLU A 13 -14.24 15.79 12.22
N THR A 14 -14.99 15.08 11.39
CA THR A 14 -15.95 15.65 10.43
C THR A 14 -17.36 15.43 10.98
N SER A 15 -18.12 16.50 11.21
CA SER A 15 -19.46 16.40 11.81
C SER A 15 -20.34 15.36 11.10
N ALA A 16 -20.79 14.32 11.81
CA ALA A 16 -21.71 13.30 11.27
C ALA A 16 -22.96 13.90 10.60
N LYS A 17 -23.42 15.07 11.05
CA LYS A 17 -24.52 15.83 10.41
C LYS A 17 -24.16 16.35 9.02
N GLN A 18 -22.94 16.86 8.85
CA GLN A 18 -22.44 17.31 7.55
C GLN A 18 -22.29 16.13 6.58
N VAL A 19 -21.76 15.00 7.07
CA VAL A 19 -21.63 13.76 6.28
C VAL A 19 -23.00 13.25 5.84
N ALA A 20 -23.96 13.16 6.77
CA ALA A 20 -25.34 12.77 6.48
C ALA A 20 -25.98 13.65 5.39
N ALA A 21 -25.84 14.97 5.50
CA ALA A 21 -26.37 15.92 4.52
C ALA A 21 -25.72 15.76 3.14
N HIS A 22 -24.39 15.62 3.07
CA HIS A 22 -23.67 15.47 1.80
C HIS A 22 -23.97 14.14 1.09
N LEU A 23 -24.12 13.06 1.86
CA LEU A 23 -24.41 11.73 1.32
C LEU A 23 -25.91 11.49 1.08
N GLY A 24 -26.78 12.43 1.49
CA GLY A 24 -28.24 12.26 1.40
C GLY A 24 -28.78 11.13 2.29
N LEU A 25 -28.14 10.89 3.44
CA LEU A 25 -28.45 9.80 4.36
C LEU A 25 -28.98 10.34 5.69
N SER A 26 -29.67 9.49 6.45
CA SER A 26 -30.09 9.84 7.81
C SER A 26 -28.90 9.83 8.77
N LEU A 27 -28.92 10.71 9.77
CA LEU A 27 -27.88 10.76 10.80
C LEU A 27 -27.76 9.42 11.55
N SER A 28 -28.88 8.74 11.80
CA SER A 28 -28.90 7.39 12.39
C SER A 28 -28.14 6.36 11.55
N MET A 29 -28.21 6.45 10.23
CA MET A 29 -27.46 5.54 9.33
C MET A 29 -25.95 5.77 9.43
N ILE A 30 -25.51 7.04 9.51
CA ILE A 30 -24.09 7.40 9.67
C ILE A 30 -23.54 6.86 10.98
N TYR A 31 -24.26 7.01 12.10
CA TYR A 31 -23.83 6.44 13.37
C TYR A 31 -23.79 4.91 13.34
N LYS A 32 -24.78 4.28 12.73
CA LYS A 32 -24.83 2.82 12.57
C LYS A 32 -23.64 2.26 11.78
N TRP A 33 -23.06 3.02 10.85
CA TRP A 33 -21.85 2.60 10.14
C TRP A 33 -20.58 2.60 11.00
N ALA A 34 -20.59 3.32 12.13
CA ALA A 34 -19.46 3.43 13.06
C ALA A 34 -19.60 2.49 14.28
N GLU A 35 -20.65 1.68 14.34
CA GLU A 35 -20.88 0.66 15.36
C GLU A 35 -20.28 -0.69 14.94
N SER A 36 -19.90 -1.52 15.93
CA SER A 36 -19.46 -2.90 15.67
C SER A 36 -20.64 -3.76 15.20
N ASP A 37 -20.38 -4.65 14.24
CA ASP A 37 -21.37 -5.63 13.83
C ASP A 37 -21.34 -6.81 14.81
N ASP A 38 -22.15 -6.75 15.86
CA ASP A 38 -22.20 -7.73 16.96
C ASP A 38 -22.86 -9.07 16.55
N GLY A 39 -22.88 -9.39 15.25
CA GLY A 39 -23.38 -10.65 14.68
C GLY A 39 -24.89 -10.89 14.85
N THR A 40 -25.62 -9.92 15.39
CA THR A 40 -27.04 -10.07 15.79
C THR A 40 -27.96 -8.96 15.27
N GLY A 41 -27.45 -7.98 14.50
CA GLY A 41 -28.19 -6.78 14.13
C GLY A 41 -28.29 -6.51 12.62
N SER A 42 -29.51 -6.57 12.09
CA SER A 42 -30.05 -5.74 10.99
C SER A 42 -29.05 -5.03 10.05
N GLY A 43 -28.53 -5.75 9.04
CA GLY A 43 -28.75 -5.44 7.62
C GLY A 43 -28.06 -4.25 6.94
N THR A 44 -27.31 -3.39 7.64
CA THR A 44 -26.63 -2.26 6.98
C THR A 44 -25.12 -2.29 7.21
N THR A 45 -24.47 -3.13 6.41
CA THR A 45 -23.02 -3.13 6.20
C THR A 45 -22.52 -1.72 5.84
N ASN A 46 -21.51 -1.25 6.56
CA ASN A 46 -20.88 0.04 6.29
C ASN A 46 -20.22 0.04 4.89
N PRO A 47 -19.98 1.22 4.29
CA PRO A 47 -19.50 1.30 2.91
C PRO A 47 -18.11 0.69 2.72
N LEU A 48 -17.22 0.74 3.72
CA LEU A 48 -15.88 0.16 3.62
C LEU A 48 -15.96 -1.37 3.55
N ASP A 49 -16.77 -1.98 4.40
CA ASP A 49 -16.99 -3.43 4.40
C ASP A 49 -17.67 -3.90 3.12
N ARG A 50 -18.57 -3.10 2.53
CA ARG A 50 -19.16 -3.40 1.23
C ARG A 50 -18.13 -3.39 0.10
N VAL A 51 -17.21 -2.42 0.10
CA VAL A 51 -16.10 -2.36 -0.87
C VAL A 51 -15.15 -3.53 -0.67
N GLU A 52 -14.84 -3.88 0.58
CA GLU A 52 -14.01 -5.05 0.90
C GLU A 52 -14.66 -6.36 0.43
N ALA A 53 -15.96 -6.54 0.69
CA ALA A 53 -16.72 -7.71 0.23
C ALA A 53 -16.76 -7.80 -1.31
N LEU A 54 -16.98 -6.66 -1.98
CA LEU A 54 -16.94 -6.57 -3.45
C LEU A 54 -15.56 -6.93 -4.00
N PHE A 55 -14.49 -6.44 -3.35
CA PHE A 55 -13.14 -6.81 -3.72
C PHE A 55 -12.88 -8.31 -3.50
N LYS A 56 -13.28 -8.89 -2.36
CA LYS A 56 -13.10 -10.30 -2.06
C LYS A 56 -13.83 -11.22 -3.05
N CYS A 57 -15.03 -10.86 -3.50
CA CYS A 57 -15.80 -11.70 -4.42
C CYS A 57 -15.35 -11.56 -5.88
N THR A 58 -14.83 -10.40 -6.28
CA THR A 58 -14.36 -10.17 -7.66
C THR A 58 -12.87 -10.44 -7.85
N ASN A 59 -12.08 -10.31 -6.78
CA ASN A 59 -10.62 -10.28 -6.76
C ASN A 59 -10.02 -9.27 -7.78
N ASP A 60 -10.79 -8.24 -8.16
CA ASP A 60 -10.39 -7.25 -9.13
C ASP A 60 -9.80 -6.01 -8.44
N ARG A 61 -8.48 -5.90 -8.50
CA ARG A 61 -7.70 -4.82 -7.87
C ARG A 61 -8.00 -3.43 -8.45
N ARG A 62 -8.61 -3.35 -9.64
CA ARG A 62 -9.00 -2.07 -10.23
C ARG A 62 -9.99 -1.31 -9.34
N LEU A 63 -10.77 -2.00 -8.52
CA LEU A 63 -11.69 -1.39 -7.56
C LEU A 63 -10.95 -0.51 -6.54
N ILE A 64 -9.87 -1.04 -5.94
CA ILE A 64 -9.07 -0.32 -4.94
C ILE A 64 -8.26 0.80 -5.62
N GLN A 65 -7.62 0.48 -6.75
CA GLN A 65 -6.85 1.45 -7.52
C GLN A 65 -7.70 2.68 -7.88
N TRP A 66 -8.95 2.45 -8.30
CA TRP A 66 -9.86 3.52 -8.70
C TRP A 66 -10.19 4.47 -7.54
N ILE A 67 -10.46 3.93 -6.34
CA ILE A 67 -10.74 4.75 -5.14
C ILE A 67 -9.50 5.59 -4.79
N CYS A 68 -8.32 4.98 -4.74
CA CYS A 68 -7.07 5.70 -4.45
C CYS A 68 -6.80 6.81 -5.46
N GLN A 69 -7.00 6.56 -6.77
CA GLN A 69 -6.83 7.57 -7.81
C GLN A 69 -7.75 8.78 -7.63
N ARG A 70 -9.01 8.57 -7.19
CA ARG A 70 -9.95 9.68 -6.93
C ARG A 70 -9.53 10.53 -5.74
N ALA A 71 -8.80 9.96 -4.80
CA ALA A 71 -8.19 10.67 -3.68
C ALA A 71 -6.85 11.34 -4.05
N GLY A 72 -6.42 11.28 -5.31
CA GLY A 72 -5.12 11.79 -5.76
C GLY A 72 -3.94 10.88 -5.39
N GLY A 73 -4.22 9.68 -4.87
CA GLY A 73 -3.23 8.68 -4.51
C GLY A 73 -3.17 7.50 -5.49
N PHE A 74 -2.45 6.46 -5.09
CA PHE A 74 -2.41 5.17 -5.75
C PHE A 74 -2.37 4.09 -4.68
N PHE A 75 -2.81 2.89 -5.01
CA PHE A 75 -2.66 1.74 -4.13
C PHE A 75 -1.33 1.04 -4.44
N ILE A 76 -0.48 0.85 -3.42
CA ILE A 76 0.70 -0.01 -3.53
C ILE A 76 0.33 -1.32 -2.86
N LEU A 77 0.65 -2.44 -3.51
CA LEU A 77 0.56 -3.73 -2.86
C LEU A 77 1.72 -3.88 -1.89
N ASN A 78 1.41 -4.17 -0.64
CA ASN A 78 2.44 -4.67 0.26
C ASN A 78 2.98 -5.98 -0.36
N PRO A 79 4.30 -6.11 -0.56
CA PRO A 79 4.85 -7.33 -1.12
C PRO A 79 4.51 -8.49 -0.20
N LYS A 80 4.16 -9.63 -0.79
CA LYS A 80 3.99 -10.85 0.01
C LYS A 80 5.36 -11.18 0.58
N THR A 81 5.49 -11.12 1.90
CA THR A 81 6.63 -11.58 2.70
C THR A 81 6.77 -13.11 2.61
N HIS A 82 6.81 -13.67 1.40
CA HIS A 82 7.02 -15.10 1.16
C HIS A 82 8.49 -15.46 1.03
N GLN A 83 9.37 -14.47 0.97
CA GLN A 83 10.79 -14.70 1.08
C GLN A 83 11.24 -13.94 2.31
N PRO A 84 11.66 -14.62 3.40
CA PRO A 84 12.46 -13.95 4.40
C PRO A 84 13.65 -13.39 3.61
N HIS A 85 13.69 -12.07 3.41
CA HIS A 85 14.88 -11.44 2.88
C HIS A 85 16.02 -11.97 3.76
N PRO A 86 17.07 -12.59 3.17
CA PRO A 86 18.20 -13.03 3.96
C PRO A 86 18.65 -11.82 4.78
N SER A 87 18.82 -12.02 6.08
CA SER A 87 18.84 -11.09 7.22
C SER A 87 19.85 -9.94 7.12
N PHE A 88 19.80 -9.18 6.02
CA PHE A 88 20.81 -8.24 5.59
C PHE A 88 20.10 -7.04 4.97
N LEU A 89 20.33 -5.87 5.58
CA LEU A 89 19.86 -4.57 5.09
C LEU A 89 20.49 -4.19 3.74
N ILE A 90 21.71 -4.66 3.47
CA ILE A 90 22.52 -4.24 2.31
C ILE A 90 21.92 -4.72 0.96
N PRO A 91 21.50 -5.98 0.79
CA PRO A 91 20.82 -6.44 -0.43
C PRO A 91 19.54 -5.66 -0.75
N ALA A 92 18.71 -5.35 0.26
CA ALA A 92 17.45 -4.65 0.06
C ALA A 92 17.66 -3.18 -0.37
N THR A 93 18.65 -2.48 0.22
CA THR A 93 19.02 -1.13 -0.23
C THR A 93 19.56 -1.13 -1.66
N ASN A 94 20.35 -2.13 -2.02
CA ASN A 94 20.85 -2.27 -3.40
C ASN A 94 19.70 -2.51 -4.39
N GLU A 95 18.71 -3.31 -4.02
CA GLU A 95 17.51 -3.57 -4.83
C GLU A 95 16.71 -2.27 -5.07
N ILE A 96 16.48 -1.46 -4.03
CA ILE A 96 15.83 -0.14 -4.18
C ILE A 96 16.61 0.76 -5.14
N VAL A 97 17.94 0.79 -5.03
CA VAL A 97 18.80 1.59 -5.91
C VAL A 97 18.73 1.11 -7.36
N GLN A 98 18.70 -0.21 -7.60
CA GLN A 98 18.54 -0.76 -8.95
C GLN A 98 17.17 -0.42 -9.53
N GLU A 99 16.08 -0.59 -8.79
CA GLU A 99 14.73 -0.22 -9.25
C GLU A 99 14.60 1.28 -9.56
N PHE A 100 15.29 2.13 -8.80
CA PHE A 100 15.35 3.55 -9.09
C PHE A 100 16.14 3.85 -10.37
N ALA A 101 17.27 3.16 -10.58
CA ALA A 101 18.06 3.29 -11.80
C ALA A 101 17.27 2.86 -13.05
N ASP A 102 16.53 1.76 -12.96
CA ASP A 102 15.66 1.27 -14.03
C ASP A 102 14.54 2.26 -14.36
N LEU A 103 13.91 2.85 -13.34
CA LEU A 103 12.90 3.90 -13.55
C LEU A 103 13.49 5.11 -14.28
N LEU A 104 14.66 5.58 -13.87
CA LEU A 104 15.35 6.69 -14.54
C LEU A 104 15.68 6.35 -15.99
N ALA A 105 16.10 5.12 -16.27
CA ALA A 105 16.36 4.67 -17.64
C ALA A 105 15.09 4.72 -18.51
N VAL A 106 13.94 4.27 -17.98
CA VAL A 106 12.66 4.32 -18.69
C VAL A 106 12.19 5.76 -18.94
N ILE A 107 12.36 6.64 -17.96
CA ILE A 107 12.06 8.08 -18.13
C ILE A 107 12.97 8.70 -19.18
N ALA A 108 14.28 8.40 -19.16
CA ALA A 108 15.23 8.94 -20.13
C ALA A 108 14.92 8.50 -21.56
N ILE A 109 14.52 7.24 -21.76
CA ILE A 109 14.10 6.72 -23.08
C ILE A 109 12.81 7.43 -23.54
N ALA A 110 11.81 7.52 -22.67
CA ALA A 110 10.51 8.13 -22.98
C ALA A 110 10.58 9.66 -23.19
N ALA A 111 11.61 10.32 -22.66
CA ALA A 111 11.82 11.76 -22.82
C ALA A 111 12.81 12.10 -23.95
N ALA A 112 13.40 11.08 -24.61
CA ALA A 112 14.48 11.29 -25.58
C ALA A 112 14.06 12.12 -26.81
N ASP A 113 12.79 12.05 -27.20
CA ASP A 113 12.20 12.80 -28.31
C ASP A 113 11.46 14.07 -27.87
N ASN A 114 11.58 14.45 -26.59
CA ASN A 114 10.84 15.55 -25.95
C ASN A 114 9.30 15.44 -26.08
N HIS A 115 8.75 14.25 -26.33
CA HIS A 115 7.31 14.04 -26.43
C HIS A 115 6.86 12.74 -25.76
N ILE A 116 6.31 12.86 -24.55
CA ILE A 116 5.80 11.68 -23.82
C ILE A 116 4.42 11.28 -24.36
N THR A 117 4.36 10.12 -25.01
CA THR A 117 3.09 9.52 -25.47
C THR A 117 2.27 8.94 -24.30
N PRO A 118 0.95 8.75 -24.48
CA PRO A 118 0.12 8.09 -23.46
C PRO A 118 0.63 6.70 -23.09
N LYS A 119 1.19 5.96 -24.05
CA LYS A 119 1.76 4.63 -23.82
C LYS A 119 3.01 4.70 -22.94
N GLU A 120 3.91 5.65 -23.21
CA GLU A 120 5.11 5.87 -22.38
C GLU A 120 4.75 6.34 -20.98
N SER A 121 3.76 7.22 -20.86
CA SER A 121 3.27 7.66 -19.54
C SER A 121 2.74 6.48 -18.71
N ALA A 122 2.10 5.49 -19.34
CA ALA A 122 1.65 4.27 -18.69
C ALA A 122 2.83 3.37 -18.30
N THR A 123 3.87 3.27 -19.13
CA THR A 123 5.09 2.51 -18.81
C THR A 123 5.86 3.12 -17.64
N ILE A 124 6.04 4.46 -17.63
CA ILE A 124 6.66 5.18 -16.51
C ILE A 124 5.84 4.95 -15.23
N ARG A 125 4.51 5.01 -15.34
CA ARG A 125 3.62 4.73 -14.20
C ARG A 125 3.82 3.32 -13.65
N ALA A 126 3.91 2.31 -14.51
CA ALA A 126 4.10 0.92 -14.10
C ALA A 126 5.44 0.73 -13.36
N ARG A 127 6.54 1.25 -13.91
CA ARG A 127 7.87 1.17 -13.25
C ARG A 127 7.92 1.93 -11.92
N TRP A 128 7.25 3.08 -11.84
CA TRP A 128 7.11 3.80 -10.58
C TRP A 128 6.35 2.97 -9.52
N GLU A 129 5.32 2.24 -9.92
CA GLU A 129 4.57 1.36 -9.02
C GLU A 129 5.40 0.18 -8.49
N GLU A 130 6.28 -0.39 -9.33
CA GLU A 130 7.21 -1.45 -8.93
C GLU A 130 8.23 -0.95 -7.89
N LEU A 131 8.90 0.18 -8.13
CA LEU A 131 9.84 0.76 -7.17
C LEU A 131 9.19 1.03 -5.80
N LYS A 132 7.99 1.59 -5.80
CA LYS A 132 7.24 1.84 -4.56
C LYS A 132 6.89 0.55 -3.82
N THR A 133 6.53 -0.51 -4.54
CA THR A 133 6.23 -1.82 -3.97
C THR A 133 7.45 -2.39 -3.24
N VAL A 134 8.63 -2.31 -3.85
CA VAL A 134 9.89 -2.77 -3.25
C VAL A 134 10.23 -1.95 -2.00
N THR A 135 10.07 -0.63 -2.09
CA THR A 135 10.35 0.28 -0.96
C THR A 135 9.38 0.06 0.20
N GLU A 136 8.10 -0.15 -0.08
CA GLU A 136 7.08 -0.46 0.93
C GLU A 136 7.39 -1.78 1.65
N GLY A 137 7.87 -2.79 0.91
CA GLY A 137 8.32 -4.06 1.51
C GLY A 137 9.47 -3.89 2.50
N PHE A 138 10.43 -3.04 2.15
CA PHE A 138 11.54 -2.71 3.04
C PHE A 138 11.04 -2.02 4.31
N VAL A 139 10.14 -1.03 4.19
CA VAL A 139 9.55 -0.32 5.35
C VAL A 139 8.74 -1.26 6.22
N ALA A 140 7.88 -2.09 5.65
CA ALA A 140 7.10 -3.09 6.38
C ALA A 140 8.01 -4.06 7.16
N CYS A 141 9.10 -4.52 6.55
CA CYS A 141 10.10 -5.35 7.23
C CYS A 141 10.78 -4.61 8.41
N CYS A 142 10.96 -3.29 8.32
CA CYS A 142 11.47 -2.47 9.41
C CYS A 142 10.46 -2.37 10.56
N GLU A 143 9.19 -2.14 10.24
CA GLU A 143 8.09 -2.03 11.21
C GLU A 143 7.80 -3.35 11.94
N GLU A 144 7.96 -4.48 11.26
CA GLU A 144 7.80 -5.83 11.84
C GLU A 144 8.93 -6.24 12.81
N GLY A 145 9.98 -5.42 12.94
CA GLY A 145 11.10 -5.70 13.86
C GLY A 145 11.98 -6.88 13.43
N ASN A 146 11.93 -7.27 12.15
CA ASN A 146 12.66 -8.43 11.61
C ASN A 146 14.20 -8.19 11.52
N PHE A 147 14.67 -7.02 11.96
CA PHE A 147 16.08 -6.68 12.14
C PHE A 147 16.52 -6.90 13.60
N SER A 148 16.48 -8.16 14.06
CA SER A 148 17.20 -8.53 15.29
C SER A 148 18.70 -8.21 15.13
N PRO A 149 19.39 -7.76 16.19
CA PRO A 149 20.71 -7.14 16.10
C PRO A 149 21.72 -8.05 15.40
N LEU A 150 22.41 -7.47 14.42
CA LEU A 150 23.57 -7.99 13.71
C LEU A 150 24.45 -8.85 14.64
N LYS A 151 24.32 -10.17 14.55
CA LYS A 151 25.36 -11.05 15.11
C LYS A 151 26.59 -10.84 14.25
N GLU A 152 27.64 -10.38 14.92
CA GLU A 152 28.96 -10.09 14.40
C GLU A 152 29.40 -11.13 13.37
N ARG A 153 29.86 -10.62 12.23
CA ARG A 153 30.68 -11.24 11.18
C ARG A 153 31.30 -12.58 11.63
N PRO A 154 31.01 -13.72 10.96
CA PRO A 154 31.79 -14.94 11.20
C PRO A 154 33.26 -14.65 10.90
N ALA A 155 34.08 -14.79 11.95
CA ALA A 155 35.51 -14.61 11.91
C ALA A 155 36.18 -15.62 10.96
N GLY A 156 37.21 -15.13 10.25
CA GLY A 156 38.33 -15.96 9.80
C GLY A 156 38.14 -16.72 8.48
N ILE A 157 38.33 -16.03 7.34
CA ILE A 157 38.91 -16.68 6.17
C ILE A 157 40.41 -16.80 6.48
N SER A 158 40.86 -18.03 6.73
CA SER A 158 42.26 -18.38 6.97
C SER A 158 43.12 -17.96 5.77
N ALA A 159 44.21 -17.25 6.05
CA ALA A 159 45.24 -16.95 5.06
C ALA A 159 45.93 -18.25 4.58
N PRO A 160 46.32 -18.34 3.28
CA PRO A 160 47.14 -19.45 2.82
C PRO A 160 48.58 -19.25 3.30
N LYS A 161 49.18 -20.30 3.90
CA LYS A 161 50.61 -20.32 4.23
C LYS A 161 51.45 -20.65 2.98
N PRO A 162 52.72 -20.19 2.92
CA PRO A 162 53.64 -20.43 1.80
C PRO A 162 54.11 -21.88 1.72
#